data_AF-A0A830ECU3-F1
#
_entry.id   AF-A0A830ECU3-F1
#
_cell.length_a   1.000
_cell.length_b   1.000
_cell.length_c   1.000
_cell.angle_alpha   90.00
_cell.angle_beta   90.00
_cell.angle_gamma   90.00
#
_symmetry.space_group_name_H-M   'P 1'
#
loop_
_entity.id
_entity.type
_entity.pdbx_description
1 polymer ?
#
loop_
_entity_poly.entity_id
_entity_poly.type
_entity_poly.pdbx_seq_one_letter_code
_entity_poly.pdbx_strand_id
1 'polypeptide(L)'
;MNLLMTFYSVMVVEHYMIFLLISKAGSDEIQDQLLNTLRDHLHKEDSMLRNMEGTMICLGNDTTMAFKDFLKNVHDGISLTDDPEFISNYINNFDNTIKDIVRYMLIHDEIMSRIIAALRIKIHAYLKNLT
;
A
#
# COMPACT_ATOMS: atom_id res chain seq x y z
N MET A 1 -0.96 -3.99 17.18
CA MET A 1 0.23 -4.65 16.62
C MET A 1 -0.13 -5.83 15.72
N ASN A 2 -0.88 -6.83 16.20
CA ASN A 2 -1.26 -7.99 15.37
C ASN A 2 -1.97 -7.57 14.07
N LEU A 3 -3.01 -6.73 14.17
CA LEU A 3 -3.73 -6.17 13.02
C LEU A 3 -2.81 -5.50 11.99
N LEU A 4 -1.86 -4.68 12.45
CA LEU A 4 -0.90 -3.97 11.61
C LEU A 4 0.10 -4.90 10.91
N MET A 5 0.57 -5.94 11.62
CA MET A 5 1.44 -6.95 11.02
C MET A 5 0.70 -7.82 10.01
N THR A 6 -0.57 -8.15 10.27
CA THR A 6 -1.44 -8.85 9.31
C THR A 6 -1.60 -8.03 8.04
N PHE A 7 -1.97 -6.76 8.16
CA PHE A 7 -2.06 -5.86 7.01
C PHE A 7 -0.77 -5.78 6.23
N TYR A 8 0.35 -5.53 6.91
CA TYR A 8 1.67 -5.47 6.27
C TYR A 8 1.98 -6.76 5.50
N SER A 9 1.67 -7.93 6.07
CA SER A 9 1.89 -9.21 5.39
C SER A 9 1.03 -9.38 4.13
N VAL A 10 -0.23 -8.96 4.18
CA VAL A 10 -1.15 -9.02 3.03
C VAL A 10 -0.67 -8.07 1.94
N MET A 11 -0.35 -6.83 2.29
CA MET A 11 0.17 -5.84 1.35
C MET A 11 1.42 -6.32 0.62
N VAL A 12 2.43 -6.80 1.35
CA VAL A 12 3.70 -7.25 0.73
C VAL A 12 3.47 -8.39 -0.26
N VAL A 13 2.58 -9.33 0.07
CA VAL A 13 2.24 -10.44 -0.83
C VAL A 13 1.53 -9.93 -2.08
N GLU A 14 0.57 -9.03 -1.93
CA GLU A 14 -0.20 -8.49 -3.07
C GLU A 14 0.65 -7.56 -3.94
N HIS A 15 1.55 -6.76 -3.36
CA HIS A 15 2.55 -6.00 -4.11
C HIS A 15 3.41 -6.91 -4.98
N TYR A 16 3.90 -8.02 -4.42
CA TYR A 16 4.67 -8.99 -5.20
C TYR A 16 3.87 -9.56 -6.38
N MET A 17 2.58 -9.86 -6.17
CA MET A 17 1.69 -10.33 -7.24
C MET A 17 1.48 -9.27 -8.32
N ILE A 18 1.30 -8.00 -7.95
CA ILE A 18 1.16 -6.89 -8.89
C ILE A 18 2.44 -6.72 -9.71
N PHE A 19 3.63 -6.74 -9.08
CA PHE A 19 4.90 -6.68 -9.82
C PHE A 19 5.08 -7.87 -10.78
N LEU A 20 4.65 -9.06 -10.38
CA LEU A 20 4.67 -10.23 -11.26
C LEU A 20 3.75 -10.05 -12.48
N LEU A 21 2.55 -9.50 -12.29
CA LEU A 21 1.63 -9.20 -13.38
C LEU A 21 2.20 -8.14 -14.33
N ILE A 22 2.78 -7.06 -13.79
CA ILE A 22 3.50 -6.04 -14.58
C ILE A 22 4.60 -6.69 -15.44
N SER A 23 5.41 -7.58 -14.86
CA SER A 23 6.48 -8.26 -15.59
C SER A 23 6.00 -9.17 -16.73
N LYS A 24 4.72 -9.55 -16.71
CA LYS A 24 4.09 -10.46 -17.67
C LYS A 24 3.08 -9.77 -18.58
N ALA A 25 2.91 -8.46 -18.48
CA ALA A 25 1.85 -7.69 -19.14
C ALA A 25 2.09 -7.44 -20.65
N GLY A 26 2.43 -8.50 -21.37
CA GLY A 26 2.62 -8.50 -22.82
C GLY A 26 1.35 -8.77 -23.63
N SER A 27 0.21 -9.01 -22.98
CA SER A 27 -1.10 -9.17 -23.61
C SER A 27 -2.18 -8.39 -22.86
N ASP A 28 -3.20 -7.95 -23.59
CA ASP A 28 -4.34 -7.19 -23.07
C ASP A 28 -5.04 -7.91 -21.91
N GLU A 29 -5.15 -9.25 -21.97
CA GLU A 29 -5.73 -10.06 -20.89
C GLU A 29 -4.97 -9.89 -19.56
N ILE A 30 -3.64 -9.89 -19.59
CA ILE A 30 -2.83 -9.70 -18.39
C ILE A 30 -2.89 -8.25 -17.91
N GLN A 31 -3.01 -7.29 -18.83
CA GLN A 31 -3.22 -5.88 -18.49
C GLN A 31 -4.57 -5.67 -17.79
N ASP A 32 -5.65 -6.30 -18.26
CA ASP A 32 -6.95 -6.24 -17.59
C ASP A 32 -6.91 -6.89 -16.21
N GLN A 33 -6.26 -8.05 -16.09
CA GLN A 33 -6.06 -8.71 -14.79
C GLN A 33 -5.26 -7.83 -13.82
N LEU A 34 -4.23 -7.14 -14.31
CA LEU A 34 -3.43 -6.22 -13.52
C LEU A 34 -4.25 -5.05 -13.00
N LEU A 35 -5.04 -4.40 -13.85
CA LEU A 35 -5.86 -3.25 -13.44
C LEU A 35 -6.89 -3.66 -12.37
N ASN A 36 -7.55 -4.80 -12.57
CA ASN A 36 -8.51 -5.33 -11.61
C ASN A 36 -7.83 -5.72 -10.29
N THR A 37 -6.67 -6.38 -10.36
CA THR A 37 -5.89 -6.74 -9.16
C THR A 37 -5.47 -5.50 -8.37
N LEU A 38 -5.04 -4.45 -9.06
CA LEU A 38 -4.63 -3.19 -8.42
C LEU A 38 -5.81 -2.52 -7.71
N ARG A 39 -6.99 -2.44 -8.35
CA ARG A 39 -8.20 -1.87 -7.73
C ARG A 39 -8.66 -2.66 -6.52
N ASP A 40 -8.75 -3.98 -6.66
CA ASP A 40 -9.16 -4.86 -5.56
C ASP A 40 -8.21 -4.75 -4.37
N HIS A 41 -6.90 -4.67 -4.65
CA HIS A 41 -5.87 -4.46 -3.63
C HIS A 41 -6.09 -3.13 -2.90
N LEU A 42 -6.19 -2.01 -3.63
CA LEU A 42 -6.37 -0.68 -3.05
C LEU A 42 -7.65 -0.56 -2.19
N HIS A 43 -8.76 -1.10 -2.66
CA HIS A 43 -10.01 -1.12 -1.89
C HIS A 43 -9.90 -1.99 -0.64
N LYS A 44 -9.20 -3.13 -0.72
CA LYS A 44 -8.92 -3.97 0.46
C LYS A 44 -8.07 -3.22 1.46
N GLU A 45 -7.05 -2.49 1.01
CA GLU A 45 -6.21 -1.70 1.89
C GLU A 45 -6.99 -0.60 2.60
N ASP A 46 -7.78 0.19 1.88
CA ASP A 46 -8.65 1.22 2.48
C ASP A 46 -9.58 0.63 3.54
N SER A 47 -10.22 -0.52 3.24
CA SER A 47 -11.06 -1.22 4.20
C SER A 47 -10.29 -1.64 5.46
N MET A 48 -9.10 -2.24 5.30
CA MET A 48 -8.26 -2.64 6.43
C MET A 48 -7.77 -1.44 7.23
N LEU A 49 -7.45 -0.33 6.58
CA LEU A 49 -6.96 0.89 7.21
C LEU A 49 -8.04 1.62 8.01
N ARG A 50 -9.28 1.69 7.51
CA ARG A 50 -10.43 2.19 8.29
C ARG A 50 -10.63 1.39 9.58
N ASN A 51 -10.44 0.07 9.51
CA ASN A 51 -10.49 -0.79 10.70
C ASN A 51 -9.32 -0.53 11.66
N MET A 52 -8.20 0.00 11.17
CA MET A 52 -7.03 0.34 11.99
C MET A 52 -7.12 1.71 12.64
N GLU A 53 -7.74 2.71 12.01
CA GLU A 53 -7.82 4.08 12.53
C GLU A 53 -8.28 4.13 13.99
N GLY A 54 -9.25 3.29 14.39
CA GLY A 54 -9.72 3.19 15.77
C GLY A 54 -8.70 2.65 16.78
N THR A 55 -7.69 1.89 16.31
CA THR A 55 -6.63 1.30 17.16
C THR A 55 -5.34 2.13 17.19
N MET A 56 -5.27 3.20 16.39
CA MET A 56 -4.09 4.06 16.22
C MET A 56 -3.86 5.05 17.36
N ILE A 57 -4.87 5.27 18.22
CA ILE A 57 -4.82 6.18 19.37
C ILE A 57 -3.68 5.80 20.35
N CYS A 58 -3.25 4.55 20.33
CA CYS A 58 -2.18 4.04 21.22
C CYS A 58 -0.76 4.24 20.65
N LEU A 59 -0.58 4.81 19.46
CA LEU A 59 0.73 5.04 18.86
C LEU A 59 1.23 6.47 19.16
N GLY A 60 2.46 6.59 19.69
CA GLY A 60 3.10 7.91 19.83
C GLY A 60 3.27 8.67 18.50
N ASN A 61 3.30 10.00 18.58
CA ASN A 61 3.15 10.98 17.48
C ASN A 61 3.81 10.64 16.13
N ASP A 62 5.09 10.26 16.10
CA ASP A 62 5.81 10.03 14.84
C ASP A 62 5.24 8.85 14.03
N THR A 63 4.80 7.80 14.72
CA THR A 63 4.16 6.64 14.08
C THR A 63 2.78 7.01 13.53
N THR A 64 2.07 7.89 14.23
CA THR A 64 0.76 8.41 13.81
C THR A 64 0.89 9.27 12.56
N MET A 65 1.94 10.08 12.44
CA MET A 65 2.21 10.86 11.22
C MET A 65 2.52 9.95 10.02
N ALA A 66 3.43 8.99 10.18
CA ALA A 66 3.75 8.05 9.10
C ALA A 66 2.52 7.24 8.64
N PHE A 67 1.63 6.90 9.58
CA PHE A 67 0.37 6.24 9.23
C PHE A 67 -0.62 7.15 8.49
N LYS A 68 -0.67 8.45 8.82
CA LYS A 68 -1.46 9.42 8.05
C LYS A 68 -0.93 9.60 6.63
N ASP A 69 0.40 9.63 6.46
CA ASP A 69 1.02 9.66 5.15
C ASP A 69 0.65 8.41 4.34
N PHE A 70 0.61 7.25 5.00
CA PHE A 70 0.18 5.98 4.42
C PHE A 70 -1.28 6.00 3.97
N LEU A 71 -2.20 6.43 4.85
CA LEU A 71 -3.63 6.60 4.53
C LEU A 71 -3.82 7.51 3.32
N LYS A 72 -3.12 8.64 3.30
CA LYS A 72 -3.16 9.57 2.17
C LYS A 72 -2.69 8.88 0.89
N ASN A 73 -1.60 8.10 0.95
CA ASN A 73 -1.10 7.38 -0.22
C ASN A 73 -2.14 6.40 -0.76
N VAL A 74 -2.77 5.56 0.07
CA VAL A 74 -3.86 4.65 -0.37
C VAL A 74 -5.01 5.41 -1.04
N HIS A 75 -5.50 6.50 -0.44
CA HIS A 75 -6.57 7.29 -1.04
C HIS A 75 -6.17 7.95 -2.37
N ASP A 76 -4.93 8.43 -2.47
CA ASP A 76 -4.37 8.95 -3.73
C ASP A 76 -4.33 7.84 -4.80
N GLY A 77 -3.97 6.61 -4.41
CA GLY A 77 -3.96 5.43 -5.29
C GLY A 77 -5.36 5.04 -5.77
N ILE A 78 -6.36 4.99 -4.88
CA ILE A 78 -7.76 4.71 -5.25
C ILE A 78 -8.26 5.75 -6.24
N SER A 79 -8.03 7.04 -5.94
CA SER A 79 -8.46 8.15 -6.78
C SER A 79 -7.85 8.05 -8.18
N LEU A 80 -6.60 7.59 -8.27
CA LEU A 80 -5.91 7.35 -9.54
C LEU A 80 -6.57 6.21 -10.34
N THR A 81 -6.87 5.08 -9.71
CA THR A 81 -7.42 3.92 -10.43
C THR A 81 -8.89 4.06 -10.82
N ASP A 82 -9.61 4.97 -10.16
CA ASP A 82 -11.01 5.30 -10.46
C ASP A 82 -11.14 6.47 -11.45
N ASP A 83 -10.04 7.18 -11.75
CA ASP A 83 -10.02 8.29 -12.69
C ASP A 83 -10.21 7.79 -14.14
N PRO A 84 -11.28 8.23 -14.85
CA PRO A 84 -11.47 7.91 -16.26
C PRO A 84 -10.30 8.27 -17.17
N GLU A 85 -9.56 9.34 -16.86
CA GLU A 85 -8.38 9.75 -17.63
C GLU A 85 -7.25 8.74 -17.45
N PHE A 86 -7.00 8.28 -16.22
CA PHE A 86 -6.05 7.20 -15.96
C PHE A 86 -6.44 5.92 -16.69
N ILE A 87 -7.71 5.52 -16.67
CA ILE A 87 -8.19 4.30 -17.37
C ILE A 87 -7.96 4.44 -18.87
N SER A 88 -8.28 5.61 -19.44
CA SER A 88 -8.03 5.89 -20.84
C SER A 88 -6.54 5.81 -21.19
N ASN A 89 -5.68 6.38 -20.35
CA ASN A 89 -4.22 6.30 -20.52
C ASN A 89 -3.68 4.88 -20.30
N TYR A 90 -4.30 4.08 -19.43
CA TYR A 90 -3.94 2.69 -19.22
C TYR A 90 -4.14 1.87 -20.49
N ILE A 91 -5.27 2.07 -21.18
CA ILE A 91 -5.60 1.37 -22.43
C ILE A 91 -4.74 1.88 -23.60
N ASN A 92 -4.52 3.19 -23.69
CA ASN A 92 -3.86 3.81 -24.85
C ASN A 92 -2.34 3.95 -24.73
N ASN A 93 -1.81 3.94 -23.50
CA ASN A 93 -0.40 4.19 -23.19
C ASN A 93 0.04 3.44 -21.93
N PHE A 94 -0.13 2.12 -21.97
CA PHE A 94 0.15 1.21 -20.86
C PHE A 94 1.52 1.44 -20.19
N ASP A 95 2.60 1.55 -20.99
CA ASP A 95 3.97 1.69 -20.48
C ASP A 95 4.18 2.92 -19.58
N ASN A 96 3.53 4.04 -19.89
CA ASN A 96 3.63 5.23 -19.05
C ASN A 96 2.81 5.08 -17.78
N THR A 97 1.62 4.50 -17.88
CA THR A 97 0.71 4.27 -16.76
C THR A 97 1.32 3.29 -15.74
N ILE A 98 2.05 2.26 -16.20
CA ILE A 98 2.78 1.35 -15.32
C ILE A 98 3.86 2.04 -14.51
N LYS A 99 4.55 3.05 -15.06
CA LYS A 99 5.56 3.80 -14.29
C LYS A 99 4.94 4.49 -13.08
N ASP A 100 3.72 5.00 -13.24
CA ASP A 100 3.00 5.67 -12.15
C ASP A 100 2.53 4.67 -11.10
N ILE A 101 2.03 3.49 -11.52
CA ILE A 101 1.68 2.38 -10.60
C ILE A 101 2.91 1.91 -9.81
N VAL A 102 4.05 1.68 -10.49
CA VAL A 102 5.29 1.25 -9.83
C VAL A 102 5.79 2.31 -8.86
N ARG A 103 5.76 3.60 -9.25
CA ARG A 103 6.17 4.70 -8.37
C ARG A 103 5.28 4.76 -7.13
N TYR A 104 3.97 4.63 -7.31
CA TYR A 104 3.00 4.57 -6.22
C TYR A 104 3.35 3.45 -5.23
N MET A 105 3.54 2.22 -5.72
CA MET A 105 3.85 1.07 -4.87
C MET A 105 5.19 1.20 -4.13
N LEU A 106 6.22 1.76 -4.77
CA LEU A 106 7.51 1.98 -4.12
C LEU A 106 7.43 2.99 -2.97
N ILE A 107 6.66 4.07 -3.16
CA ILE A 107 6.38 5.04 -2.09
C ILE A 107 5.63 4.35 -0.95
N HIS A 108 4.65 3.52 -1.30
CA HIS A 108 3.84 2.78 -0.34
C HIS A 108 4.69 1.86 0.56
N ASP A 109 5.60 1.08 -0.04
CA ASP A 109 6.56 0.23 0.66
C ASP A 109 7.53 1.01 1.56
N GLU A 110 7.97 2.20 1.11
CA GLU A 110 8.84 3.07 1.89
C GLU A 110 8.15 3.56 3.17
N ILE A 111 6.89 4.02 3.05
CA ILE A 111 6.12 4.49 4.19
C ILE A 111 5.88 3.35 5.19
N MET A 112 5.52 2.15 4.74
CA MET A 112 5.37 1.01 5.65
C MET A 112 6.65 0.62 6.33
N SER A 113 7.78 0.64 5.62
CA SER A 113 9.09 0.36 6.21
C SER A 113 9.40 1.33 7.36
N ARG A 114 9.06 2.62 7.21
CA ARG A 114 9.19 3.63 8.27
C ARG A 114 8.28 3.31 9.47
N ILE A 115 7.03 2.92 9.23
CA ILE A 115 6.08 2.54 10.30
C ILE A 115 6.61 1.32 11.08
N ILE A 116 7.04 0.28 10.39
CA ILE A 116 7.59 -0.94 11.00
C ILE A 116 8.87 -0.64 11.79
N ALA A 117 9.77 0.20 11.26
CA ALA A 117 10.98 0.61 11.97
C ALA A 117 10.66 1.35 13.27
N ALA A 118 9.73 2.31 13.24
CA ALA A 118 9.29 3.04 14.43
C ALA A 118 8.69 2.11 15.50
N LEU A 119 7.91 1.12 15.08
CA LEU A 119 7.35 0.10 15.99
C LEU A 119 8.43 -0.76 16.61
N ARG A 120 9.41 -1.22 15.83
CA ARG A 120 10.54 -2.02 16.34
C ARG A 120 11.29 -1.26 17.43
N ILE A 121 11.55 0.04 17.24
CA ILE A 121 12.21 0.88 18.26
C ILE A 121 11.41 0.89 19.56
N LYS A 122 10.08 1.11 19.49
CA LYS A 122 9.20 1.11 20.67
C LYS A 122 9.17 -0.24 21.39
N ILE A 123 9.11 -1.35 20.65
CA ILE A 123 9.15 -2.71 21.23
C ILE A 123 10.48 -2.95 21.94
N HIS A 124 11.61 -2.60 21.32
CA HIS A 124 12.93 -2.76 21.96
C HIS A 124 13.04 -1.94 23.25
N ALA A 125 12.54 -0.70 23.26
CA ALA A 125 12.53 0.13 24.46
C ALA A 125 11.66 -0.48 25.57
N TYR A 126 10.47 -0.99 25.21
CA TYR A 126 9.60 -1.68 26.17
C TYR A 126 10.26 -2.93 26.77
N LEU A 127 10.89 -3.76 25.94
CA LEU A 127 11.59 -4.96 26.41
C LEU A 127 12.77 -4.63 27.32
N LYS A 128 13.54 -3.58 27.02
CA LYS A 128 14.63 -3.11 27.89
C LYS A 128 14.15 -2.63 29.26
N ASN A 129 12.93 -2.11 29.36
CA ASN A 129 12.36 -1.66 30.63
C ASN A 129 11.78 -2.80 31.47
N LEU A 130 11.61 -3.99 30.90
CA LEU A 130 11.15 -5.19 31.60
C LEU A 130 12.28 -6.00 32.23
N THR A 131 13.52 -5.78 31.80
CA THR A 131 14.76 -6.46 32.24
C THR A 131 15.61 -5.52 33.08
#